data_AF-A0A974X0B0-F1
#
_entry.id   AF-A0A974X0B0-F1
#
_cell.length_a   1.000
_cell.length_b   1.000
_cell.length_c   1.000
_cell.angle_alpha   90.00
_cell.angle_beta   90.00
_cell.angle_gamma   90.00
#
_symmetry.space_group_name_H-M   'P 1'
#
loop_
_entity.id
_entity.type
_entity.pdbx_description
1 polymer ?
#
loop_
_entity_poly.entity_id
_entity_poly.type
_entity_poly.pdbx_seq_one_letter_code
_entity_poly.pdbx_strand_id
1 'polypeptide(L)'
;MKAFNVLLSILVLLLAIASAVFSYFLFEKRQQMILGWEKMAKAINQSATSLDSGSGTEIARQVSAENLSHKKYSELDNHLPKLNELSQQIIRQRDDFSKTLRKIAHVIELENTADIQEFQKLATYSPNKTRVVEGIEHMKERRDRTLRMICATAKKVGASVSVNDLQSDNYAGEFRKLDDKISAIQSKFSAYNSNFKKIASLVGAPSPTFSDSEYKSSIAKIASSVSSMKSEYDSAKKQLETTNSRIAKLKNTITEKDGQISSLNKSLTVKEKEIDRLAGIIHGSKGGAKKLAGLKLWQTGSPESRRAVQGKVIEVNDRYGFIVVDLGRKTRVKQHIGKKVNNVDPVIQNNAAMIVARSLDSGDGEFVGKIKLFKVHNDCSIAKVIPGSTGDRRVKVGDTVYFSNEQIAQMMSSK
;
A
#
# COMPACT_ATOMS: atom_id res chain seq x y z
N MET A 1 -114.98 -113.80 -11.78
CA MET A 1 -115.28 -112.34 -11.67
C MET A 1 -115.20 -111.79 -10.24
N LYS A 2 -115.71 -112.46 -9.19
CA LYS A 2 -115.60 -111.97 -7.79
C LYS A 2 -114.15 -111.78 -7.28
N ALA A 3 -113.24 -112.73 -7.50
CA ALA A 3 -111.86 -112.64 -7.02
C ALA A 3 -111.05 -111.50 -7.68
N PHE A 4 -111.30 -111.22 -8.97
CA PHE A 4 -110.68 -110.12 -9.69
C PHE A 4 -111.15 -108.75 -9.19
N ASN A 5 -112.45 -108.59 -8.89
CA ASN A 5 -112.98 -107.36 -8.30
C ASN A 5 -112.43 -107.09 -6.89
N VAL A 6 -112.25 -108.14 -6.07
CA VAL A 6 -111.65 -107.99 -4.73
C VAL A 6 -110.17 -107.59 -4.83
N LEU A 7 -109.40 -108.22 -5.73
CA LEU A 7 -108.01 -107.84 -6.00
C LEU A 7 -107.88 -106.41 -6.52
N LEU A 8 -108.75 -106.00 -7.45
CA LEU A 8 -108.79 -104.64 -7.98
C LEU A 8 -109.13 -103.62 -6.88
N SER A 9 -110.10 -103.93 -6.02
CA SER A 9 -110.50 -103.05 -4.93
C SER A 9 -109.40 -102.90 -3.86
N ILE A 10 -108.66 -103.97 -3.57
CA ILE A 10 -107.49 -103.93 -2.68
C ILE A 10 -106.35 -103.11 -3.32
N LEU A 11 -106.09 -103.27 -4.61
CA LEU A 11 -105.09 -102.51 -5.34
C LEU A 11 -105.40 -101.00 -5.35
N VAL A 12 -106.66 -100.63 -5.62
CA VAL A 12 -107.12 -99.23 -5.58
C VAL A 12 -106.99 -98.65 -4.17
N LEU A 13 -107.30 -99.42 -3.12
CA LEU A 13 -107.12 -99.00 -1.73
C LEU A 13 -105.64 -98.76 -1.40
N LEU A 14 -104.74 -99.66 -1.82
CA LEU A 14 -103.30 -99.51 -1.63
C LEU A 14 -102.74 -98.30 -2.38
N LEU A 15 -103.20 -98.06 -3.62
CA LEU A 15 -102.84 -96.88 -4.40
C LEU A 15 -103.38 -95.58 -3.77
N ALA A 16 -104.57 -95.59 -3.20
CA ALA A 16 -105.13 -94.43 -2.49
C ALA A 16 -104.34 -94.10 -1.22
N ILE A 17 -103.95 -95.12 -0.43
CA ILE A 17 -103.10 -94.96 0.75
C ILE A 17 -101.72 -94.43 0.33
N ALA A 18 -101.11 -95.00 -0.71
CA ALA A 18 -99.84 -94.52 -1.25
C ALA A 18 -99.94 -93.05 -1.72
N SER A 19 -101.00 -92.68 -2.43
CA SER A 19 -101.25 -91.30 -2.87
C SER A 19 -101.42 -90.33 -1.70
N ALA A 20 -102.08 -90.74 -0.61
CA ALA A 20 -102.22 -89.93 0.60
C ALA A 20 -100.88 -89.71 1.31
N VAL A 21 -100.06 -90.77 1.43
CA VAL A 21 -98.70 -90.70 2.01
C VAL A 21 -97.79 -89.82 1.14
N PHE A 22 -97.81 -89.98 -0.18
CA PHE A 22 -97.05 -89.11 -1.09
C PHE A 22 -97.53 -87.65 -1.03
N SER A 23 -98.85 -87.41 -0.92
CA SER A 23 -99.39 -86.06 -0.76
C SER A 23 -98.94 -85.41 0.55
N TYR A 24 -98.88 -86.16 1.64
CA TYR A 24 -98.33 -85.69 2.93
C TYR A 24 -96.84 -85.36 2.82
N PHE A 25 -96.02 -86.24 2.23
CA PHE A 25 -94.60 -85.96 2.03
C PHE A 25 -94.36 -84.77 1.11
N LEU A 26 -95.15 -84.62 0.03
CA LEU A 26 -95.09 -83.45 -0.85
C LEU A 26 -95.49 -82.17 -0.10
N PHE A 27 -96.48 -82.23 0.78
CA PHE A 27 -96.87 -81.09 1.61
C PHE A 27 -95.78 -80.71 2.61
N GLU A 28 -95.20 -81.67 3.33
CA GLU A 28 -94.10 -81.44 4.27
C GLU A 28 -92.88 -80.84 3.55
N LYS A 29 -92.51 -81.39 2.38
CA LYS A 29 -91.42 -80.85 1.57
C LYS A 29 -91.72 -79.44 1.06
N ARG A 30 -92.96 -79.17 0.66
CA ARG A 30 -93.40 -77.81 0.29
C ARG A 30 -93.27 -76.84 1.46
N GLN A 31 -93.66 -77.23 2.66
CA GLN A 31 -93.50 -76.39 3.86
C GLN A 31 -92.02 -76.14 4.19
N GLN A 32 -91.17 -77.17 4.12
CA GLN A 32 -89.72 -77.02 4.30
C GLN A 32 -89.12 -76.03 3.28
N MET A 33 -89.55 -76.10 2.01
CA MET A 33 -89.12 -75.15 0.97
C MET A 33 -89.59 -73.72 1.26
N ILE A 34 -90.83 -73.52 1.70
CA ILE A 34 -91.36 -72.20 2.07
C ILE A 34 -90.59 -71.62 3.26
N LEU A 35 -90.34 -72.40 4.31
CA LEU A 35 -89.55 -71.94 5.46
C LEU A 35 -88.10 -71.62 5.09
N GLY A 36 -87.48 -72.44 4.22
CA GLY A 36 -86.17 -72.15 3.66
C GLY A 36 -86.15 -70.84 2.87
N TRP A 37 -87.19 -70.60 2.09
CA TRP A 37 -87.40 -69.35 1.35
C TRP A 37 -87.46 -68.14 2.25
N GLU A 38 -88.29 -68.17 3.30
CA GLU A 38 -88.41 -67.07 4.27
C GLU A 38 -87.09 -66.76 4.97
N LYS A 39 -86.29 -67.78 5.32
CA LYS A 39 -84.95 -67.60 5.88
C LYS A 39 -84.00 -66.91 4.90
N MET A 40 -84.02 -67.30 3.63
CA MET A 40 -83.21 -66.64 2.58
C MET A 40 -83.64 -65.18 2.37
N ALA A 41 -84.95 -64.92 2.26
CA ALA A 41 -85.49 -63.58 2.11
C ALA A 41 -85.08 -62.67 3.28
N LYS A 42 -85.13 -63.18 4.51
CA LYS A 42 -84.68 -62.46 5.70
C LYS A 42 -83.18 -62.17 5.66
N ALA A 43 -82.35 -63.14 5.26
CA ALA A 43 -80.91 -62.95 5.16
C ALA A 43 -80.54 -61.89 4.10
N ILE A 44 -81.17 -61.95 2.92
CA ILE A 44 -81.00 -60.95 1.84
C ILE A 44 -81.39 -59.56 2.33
N ASN A 45 -82.54 -59.43 3.00
CA ASN A 45 -83.00 -58.17 3.56
C ASN A 45 -82.05 -57.61 4.62
N GLN A 46 -81.52 -58.46 5.50
CA GLN A 46 -80.53 -58.07 6.50
C GLN A 46 -79.22 -57.60 5.86
N SER A 47 -78.73 -58.28 4.82
CA SER A 47 -77.56 -57.83 4.05
C SER A 47 -77.79 -56.47 3.40
N ALA A 48 -78.95 -56.28 2.77
CA ALA A 48 -79.33 -54.98 2.19
C ALA A 48 -79.39 -53.88 3.25
N THR A 49 -79.95 -54.18 4.44
CA THR A 49 -80.04 -53.22 5.55
C THR A 49 -78.66 -52.80 6.03
N SER A 50 -77.72 -53.73 6.15
CA SER A 50 -76.34 -53.43 6.53
C SER A 50 -75.62 -52.58 5.49
N LEU A 51 -75.89 -52.78 4.19
CA LEU A 51 -75.30 -52.00 3.10
C LEU A 51 -75.96 -50.63 2.90
N ASP A 52 -77.25 -50.49 3.20
CA ASP A 52 -77.97 -49.22 3.19
C ASP A 52 -77.48 -48.27 4.31
N SER A 53 -76.96 -48.82 5.41
CA SER A 53 -76.46 -48.06 6.55
C SER A 53 -75.31 -47.13 6.15
N GLY A 54 -75.57 -45.81 6.15
CA GLY A 54 -74.57 -44.79 5.84
C GLY A 54 -74.24 -44.62 4.35
N SER A 55 -74.85 -45.39 3.45
CA SER A 55 -74.68 -45.25 2.00
C SER A 55 -75.70 -44.32 1.35
N GLY A 56 -76.81 -44.01 2.04
CA GLY A 56 -77.89 -43.17 1.53
C GLY A 56 -78.85 -43.90 0.57
N THR A 57 -78.77 -45.23 0.47
CA THR A 57 -79.69 -46.05 -0.30
C THR A 57 -80.80 -46.64 0.56
N GLU A 58 -81.89 -47.08 -0.08
CA GLU A 58 -83.05 -47.71 0.59
C GLU A 58 -83.42 -49.06 -0.05
N ILE A 59 -82.42 -49.81 -0.54
CA ILE A 59 -82.64 -51.05 -1.28
C ILE A 59 -83.25 -52.13 -0.39
N ALA A 60 -82.99 -52.12 0.93
CA ALA A 60 -83.60 -53.02 1.89
C ALA A 60 -85.14 -52.97 1.86
N ARG A 61 -85.75 -51.80 1.59
CA ARG A 61 -87.21 -51.69 1.41
C ARG A 61 -87.67 -52.45 0.16
N GLN A 62 -86.86 -52.42 -0.89
CA GLN A 62 -87.15 -53.06 -2.16
C GLN A 62 -86.92 -54.57 -2.13
N VAL A 63 -86.01 -55.07 -1.28
CA VAL A 63 -85.74 -56.50 -1.05
C VAL A 63 -86.24 -56.96 0.32
N SER A 64 -87.44 -56.49 0.72
CA SER A 64 -88.08 -56.87 1.98
C SER A 64 -88.54 -58.33 1.98
N ALA A 65 -88.78 -58.90 3.16
CA ALA A 65 -89.32 -60.26 3.29
C ALA A 65 -90.67 -60.45 2.58
N GLU A 66 -91.46 -59.37 2.47
CA GLU A 66 -92.71 -59.35 1.71
C GLU A 66 -92.48 -59.38 0.20
N ASN A 67 -91.59 -58.52 -0.30
CA ASN A 67 -91.29 -58.42 -1.73
C ASN A 67 -90.52 -59.64 -2.26
N LEU A 68 -89.80 -60.33 -1.39
CA LEU A 68 -89.14 -61.59 -1.68
C LEU A 68 -89.98 -62.81 -1.30
N SER A 69 -91.28 -62.68 -1.01
CA SER A 69 -92.12 -63.83 -0.65
C SER A 69 -92.29 -64.81 -1.81
N HIS A 70 -92.36 -66.11 -1.52
CA HIS A 70 -92.69 -67.15 -2.51
C HIS A 70 -94.04 -66.93 -3.23
N LYS A 71 -94.92 -66.10 -2.66
CA LYS A 71 -96.18 -65.68 -3.28
C LYS A 71 -96.01 -64.66 -4.41
N LYS A 72 -94.89 -63.94 -4.46
CA LYS A 72 -94.54 -62.94 -5.48
C LYS A 72 -93.46 -63.46 -6.43
N TYR A 73 -93.52 -64.76 -6.77
CA TYR A 73 -92.47 -65.41 -7.55
C TYR A 73 -92.16 -64.71 -8.89
N SER A 74 -93.19 -64.24 -9.59
CA SER A 74 -93.05 -63.51 -10.87
C SER A 74 -92.31 -62.17 -10.77
N GLU A 75 -92.16 -61.59 -9.57
CA GLU A 75 -91.52 -60.29 -9.36
C GLU A 75 -90.06 -60.42 -8.89
N LEU A 76 -89.60 -61.63 -8.56
CA LEU A 76 -88.27 -61.87 -7.99
C LEU A 76 -87.14 -61.43 -8.92
N ASP A 77 -87.31 -61.61 -10.23
CA ASP A 77 -86.34 -61.19 -11.24
C ASP A 77 -86.09 -59.67 -11.20
N ASN A 78 -87.06 -58.89 -10.70
CA ASN A 78 -86.91 -57.44 -10.53
C ASN A 78 -86.31 -57.07 -9.16
N HIS A 79 -86.49 -57.89 -8.12
CA HIS A 79 -86.07 -57.57 -6.75
C HIS A 79 -84.69 -58.13 -6.41
N LEU A 80 -84.38 -59.38 -6.78
CA LEU A 80 -83.13 -60.06 -6.42
C LEU A 80 -81.87 -59.35 -6.96
N PRO A 81 -81.84 -58.80 -8.20
CA PRO A 81 -80.65 -58.11 -8.70
C PRO A 81 -80.27 -56.85 -7.92
N LYS A 82 -81.23 -56.20 -7.25
CA LYS A 82 -81.01 -54.91 -6.57
C LYS A 82 -79.97 -54.98 -5.45
N LEU A 83 -79.91 -56.10 -4.72
CA LEU A 83 -78.87 -56.30 -3.70
C LEU A 83 -77.47 -56.38 -4.35
N ASN A 84 -77.37 -57.04 -5.49
CA ASN A 84 -76.11 -57.13 -6.24
C ASN A 84 -75.73 -55.76 -6.84
N GLU A 85 -76.68 -55.01 -7.37
CA GLU A 85 -76.45 -53.64 -7.85
C GLU A 85 -75.92 -52.73 -6.74
N LEU A 86 -76.52 -52.76 -5.55
CA LEU A 86 -76.04 -52.01 -4.38
C LEU A 86 -74.61 -52.42 -4.01
N SER A 87 -74.34 -53.73 -3.94
CA SER A 87 -73.01 -54.26 -3.63
C SER A 87 -71.97 -53.77 -4.66
N GLN A 88 -72.30 -53.78 -5.94
CA GLN A 88 -71.42 -53.28 -7.01
C GLN A 88 -71.19 -51.77 -6.90
N GLN A 89 -72.21 -50.97 -6.56
CA GLN A 89 -72.04 -49.53 -6.36
C GLN A 89 -71.08 -49.23 -5.20
N ILE A 90 -71.22 -49.93 -4.08
CA ILE A 90 -70.33 -49.77 -2.91
C ILE A 90 -68.89 -50.18 -3.26
N ILE A 91 -68.72 -51.30 -3.97
CA ILE A 91 -67.39 -51.73 -4.43
C ILE A 91 -66.74 -50.68 -5.34
N ARG A 92 -67.49 -50.09 -6.29
CA ARG A 92 -66.98 -49.03 -7.17
C ARG A 92 -66.53 -47.80 -6.38
N GLN A 93 -67.35 -47.31 -5.45
CA GLN A 93 -66.99 -46.16 -4.61
C GLN A 93 -65.74 -46.44 -3.77
N ARG A 94 -65.67 -47.62 -3.16
CA ARG A 94 -64.49 -48.07 -2.41
C ARG A 94 -63.25 -48.07 -3.30
N ASP A 95 -63.34 -48.67 -4.48
CA ASP A 95 -62.21 -48.80 -5.39
C ASP A 95 -61.74 -47.43 -5.93
N ASP A 96 -62.65 -46.49 -6.15
CA ASP A 96 -62.30 -45.11 -6.51
C ASP A 96 -61.63 -44.35 -5.35
N PHE A 97 -62.05 -44.60 -4.11
CA PHE A 97 -61.34 -44.09 -2.93
C PHE A 97 -59.94 -44.71 -2.81
N SER A 98 -59.79 -46.02 -3.04
CA SER A 98 -58.50 -46.71 -3.08
C SER A 98 -57.56 -46.11 -4.14
N LYS A 99 -58.08 -45.81 -5.34
CA LYS A 99 -57.31 -45.13 -6.39
C LYS A 99 -56.87 -43.73 -5.95
N THR A 100 -57.76 -43.00 -5.27
CA THR A 100 -57.47 -41.66 -4.75
C THR A 100 -56.39 -41.70 -3.67
N LEU A 101 -56.47 -42.62 -2.71
CA LEU A 101 -55.44 -42.83 -1.70
C LEU A 101 -54.08 -43.16 -2.32
N ARG A 102 -54.06 -44.04 -3.33
CA ARG A 102 -52.81 -44.36 -4.05
C ARG A 102 -52.27 -43.17 -4.82
N LYS A 103 -53.13 -42.35 -5.43
CA LYS A 103 -52.72 -41.09 -6.08
C LYS A 103 -52.11 -40.14 -5.06
N ILE A 104 -52.74 -39.99 -3.89
CA ILE A 104 -52.20 -39.16 -2.79
C ILE A 104 -50.84 -39.71 -2.36
N ALA A 105 -50.71 -41.02 -2.14
CA ALA A 105 -49.43 -41.68 -1.81
C ALA A 105 -48.32 -41.33 -2.82
N HIS A 106 -48.66 -41.28 -4.11
CA HIS A 106 -47.71 -40.89 -5.14
C HIS A 106 -47.39 -39.38 -5.12
N VAL A 107 -48.40 -38.51 -4.96
CA VAL A 107 -48.21 -37.05 -4.84
C VAL A 107 -47.34 -36.69 -3.64
N ILE A 108 -47.43 -37.45 -2.55
CA ILE A 108 -46.58 -37.24 -1.37
C ILE A 108 -45.23 -37.94 -1.46
N GLU A 109 -44.93 -38.59 -2.59
CA GLU A 109 -43.70 -39.35 -2.83
C GLU A 109 -43.45 -40.43 -1.76
N LEU A 110 -44.51 -41.13 -1.33
CA LEU A 110 -44.40 -42.17 -0.31
C LEU A 110 -43.55 -43.35 -0.82
N GLU A 111 -42.48 -43.66 -0.11
CA GLU A 111 -41.62 -44.80 -0.42
C GLU A 111 -42.38 -46.12 -0.32
N ASN A 112 -42.10 -47.03 -1.26
CA ASN A 112 -42.70 -48.37 -1.31
C ASN A 112 -44.24 -48.32 -1.27
N THR A 113 -44.84 -47.40 -2.04
CA THR A 113 -46.29 -47.30 -2.19
C THR A 113 -46.85 -48.64 -2.67
N ALA A 114 -47.82 -49.18 -1.91
CA ALA A 114 -48.43 -50.46 -2.24
C ALA A 114 -49.22 -50.40 -3.56
N ASP A 115 -49.40 -51.56 -4.19
CA ASP A 115 -50.22 -51.68 -5.38
C ASP A 115 -51.69 -51.43 -5.10
N ILE A 116 -52.45 -51.07 -6.14
CA ILE A 116 -53.87 -50.70 -6.00
C ILE A 116 -54.71 -51.79 -5.34
N GLN A 117 -54.39 -53.06 -5.60
CA GLN A 117 -55.08 -54.21 -5.01
C GLN A 117 -54.93 -54.25 -3.49
N GLU A 118 -53.78 -53.81 -2.96
CA GLU A 118 -53.52 -53.74 -1.52
C GLU A 118 -54.34 -52.64 -0.83
N PHE A 119 -54.82 -51.66 -1.59
CA PHE A 119 -55.80 -50.67 -1.12
C PHE A 119 -57.26 -51.13 -1.32
N GLN A 120 -57.54 -52.23 -2.03
CA GLN A 120 -58.91 -52.73 -2.25
C GLN A 120 -59.25 -53.92 -1.34
N LYS A 121 -58.24 -54.72 -0.96
CA LYS A 121 -58.40 -55.86 -0.05
C LYS A 121 -58.76 -55.39 1.36
N LEU A 122 -59.76 -56.05 1.96
CA LEU A 122 -60.24 -55.73 3.32
C LEU A 122 -59.15 -55.83 4.40
N ALA A 123 -58.25 -56.82 4.29
CA ALA A 123 -57.21 -57.05 5.28
C ALA A 123 -56.10 -55.98 5.28
N THR A 124 -55.81 -55.40 4.11
CA THR A 124 -54.64 -54.53 3.90
C THR A 124 -55.01 -53.06 3.70
N TYR A 125 -56.29 -52.76 3.42
CA TYR A 125 -56.77 -51.40 3.24
C TYR A 125 -56.46 -50.49 4.44
N SER A 126 -56.79 -50.92 5.67
CA SER A 126 -56.61 -50.07 6.86
C SER A 126 -55.14 -49.74 7.15
N PRO A 127 -54.20 -50.72 7.18
CA PRO A 127 -52.78 -50.41 7.30
C PRO A 127 -52.26 -49.48 6.20
N ASN A 128 -52.63 -49.72 4.94
CA ASN A 128 -52.16 -48.88 3.83
C ASN A 128 -52.73 -47.46 3.88
N LYS A 129 -53.99 -47.29 4.28
CA LYS A 129 -54.57 -45.97 4.55
C LYS A 129 -53.79 -45.23 5.64
N THR A 130 -53.49 -45.89 6.75
CA THR A 130 -52.70 -45.30 7.85
C THR A 130 -51.32 -44.85 7.37
N ARG A 131 -50.62 -45.68 6.58
CA ARG A 131 -49.34 -45.30 5.98
C ARG A 131 -49.41 -44.05 5.09
N VAL A 132 -50.50 -43.89 4.33
CA VAL A 132 -50.70 -42.68 3.51
C VAL A 132 -50.89 -41.46 4.40
N VAL A 133 -51.68 -41.57 5.47
CA VAL A 133 -51.90 -40.47 6.43
C VAL A 133 -50.60 -40.08 7.13
N GLU A 134 -49.85 -41.04 7.65
CA GLU A 134 -48.53 -40.81 8.27
C GLU A 134 -47.56 -40.15 7.29
N GLY A 135 -47.59 -40.57 6.01
CA GLY A 135 -46.81 -39.93 4.96
C GLY A 135 -47.16 -38.46 4.73
N ILE A 136 -48.45 -38.10 4.77
CA ILE A 136 -48.91 -36.70 4.67
C ILE A 136 -48.38 -35.88 5.85
N GLU A 137 -48.48 -36.43 7.06
CA GLU A 137 -47.99 -35.77 8.28
C GLU A 137 -46.48 -35.52 8.20
N HIS A 138 -45.69 -36.54 7.84
CA HIS A 138 -44.25 -36.39 7.65
C HIS A 138 -43.89 -35.37 6.55
N MET A 139 -44.62 -35.34 5.43
CA MET A 139 -44.39 -34.34 4.40
C MET A 139 -44.65 -32.92 4.93
N LYS A 140 -45.74 -32.74 5.68
CA LYS A 140 -46.06 -31.45 6.30
C LYS A 140 -44.99 -31.02 7.30
N GLU A 141 -44.54 -31.92 8.17
CA GLU A 141 -43.46 -31.66 9.13
C GLU A 141 -42.16 -31.26 8.43
N ARG A 142 -41.76 -32.02 7.39
CA ARG A 142 -40.58 -31.73 6.57
C ARG A 142 -40.68 -30.35 5.95
N ARG A 143 -41.81 -30.02 5.32
CA ARG A 143 -42.08 -28.70 4.74
C ARG A 143 -41.95 -27.60 5.80
N ASP A 144 -42.64 -27.73 6.92
CA ASP A 144 -42.69 -26.71 7.97
C ASP A 144 -41.31 -26.53 8.63
N ARG A 145 -40.48 -27.59 8.72
CA ARG A 145 -39.08 -27.52 9.16
C ARG A 145 -38.20 -26.79 8.14
N THR A 146 -38.34 -27.12 6.85
CA THR A 146 -37.59 -26.44 5.78
C THR A 146 -37.88 -24.94 5.76
N LEU A 147 -39.15 -24.54 5.90
CA LEU A 147 -39.51 -23.11 5.98
C LEU A 147 -38.89 -22.41 7.19
N ARG A 148 -38.88 -23.07 8.37
CA ARG A 148 -38.18 -22.55 9.55
C ARG A 148 -36.66 -22.39 9.33
N MET A 149 -36.03 -23.35 8.64
CA MET A 149 -34.61 -23.26 8.28
C MET A 149 -34.32 -22.12 7.29
N ILE A 150 -35.23 -21.88 6.34
CA ILE A 150 -35.14 -20.74 5.42
C ILE A 150 -35.23 -19.43 6.20
N CYS A 151 -36.22 -19.25 7.08
CA CYS A 151 -36.33 -18.06 7.93
C CYS A 151 -35.09 -17.84 8.81
N ALA A 152 -34.55 -18.92 9.41
CA ALA A 152 -33.32 -18.83 10.21
C ALA A 152 -32.11 -18.39 9.37
N THR A 153 -31.99 -18.90 8.14
CA THR A 153 -30.94 -18.50 7.20
C THR A 153 -31.12 -17.05 6.74
N ALA A 154 -32.35 -16.65 6.43
CA ALA A 154 -32.71 -15.28 6.08
C ALA A 154 -32.30 -14.29 7.18
N LYS A 155 -32.55 -14.64 8.45
CA LYS A 155 -32.14 -13.82 9.60
C LYS A 155 -30.63 -13.63 9.67
N LYS A 156 -29.81 -14.65 9.33
CA LYS A 156 -28.34 -14.53 9.31
C LYS A 156 -27.84 -13.51 8.30
N VAL A 157 -28.56 -13.30 7.19
CA VAL A 157 -28.24 -12.29 6.17
C VAL A 157 -29.03 -10.98 6.35
N GLY A 158 -29.76 -10.84 7.46
CA GLY A 158 -30.54 -9.63 7.77
C GLY A 158 -31.81 -9.46 6.94
N ALA A 159 -32.33 -10.54 6.34
CA ALA A 159 -33.66 -10.58 5.73
C ALA A 159 -34.71 -10.95 6.79
N SER A 160 -35.83 -10.21 6.80
CA SER A 160 -37.00 -10.53 7.64
C SER A 160 -38.01 -11.31 6.81
N VAL A 161 -38.09 -12.61 7.06
CA VAL A 161 -38.94 -13.54 6.33
C VAL A 161 -39.84 -14.31 7.30
N SER A 162 -41.11 -14.46 6.97
CA SER A 162 -42.15 -15.06 7.82
C SER A 162 -42.52 -16.47 7.37
N VAL A 163 -42.60 -17.42 8.31
CA VAL A 163 -43.05 -18.79 8.01
C VAL A 163 -44.50 -18.80 7.52
N ASN A 164 -45.36 -17.97 8.11
CA ASN A 164 -46.77 -17.91 7.74
C ASN A 164 -46.95 -17.37 6.31
N ASP A 165 -46.16 -16.36 5.94
CA ASP A 165 -46.21 -15.78 4.59
C ASP A 165 -45.54 -16.68 3.54
N LEU A 166 -44.56 -17.50 3.95
CA LEU A 166 -44.02 -18.57 3.11
C LEU A 166 -44.99 -19.73 2.89
N GLN A 167 -45.97 -19.91 3.78
CA GLN A 167 -47.04 -20.90 3.63
C GLN A 167 -48.26 -20.37 2.88
N SER A 168 -48.33 -19.06 2.64
CA SER A 168 -49.43 -18.40 1.93
C SER A 168 -49.07 -18.15 0.46
N ASP A 169 -50.01 -17.57 -0.28
CA ASP A 169 -49.80 -17.18 -1.68
C ASP A 169 -48.71 -16.09 -1.85
N ASN A 170 -48.24 -15.49 -0.75
CA ASN A 170 -47.17 -14.48 -0.75
C ASN A 170 -45.75 -15.07 -0.64
N TYR A 171 -45.58 -16.39 -0.73
CA TYR A 171 -44.26 -17.03 -0.59
C TYR A 171 -43.19 -16.43 -1.53
N ALA A 172 -43.57 -16.06 -2.76
CA ALA A 172 -42.65 -15.47 -3.74
C ALA A 172 -42.12 -14.10 -3.28
N GLY A 173 -42.97 -13.28 -2.65
CA GLY A 173 -42.57 -11.98 -2.10
C GLY A 173 -41.59 -12.14 -0.93
N GLU A 174 -41.81 -13.14 -0.09
CA GLU A 174 -40.90 -13.49 1.00
C GLU A 174 -39.53 -13.96 0.50
N PHE A 175 -39.49 -14.82 -0.53
CA PHE A 175 -38.23 -15.22 -1.16
C PHE A 175 -37.51 -14.03 -1.81
N ARG A 176 -38.24 -13.09 -2.40
CA ARG A 176 -37.66 -11.88 -2.98
C ARG A 176 -36.95 -11.01 -1.94
N LYS A 177 -37.49 -10.89 -0.72
CA LYS A 177 -36.80 -10.18 0.37
C LYS A 177 -35.44 -10.78 0.70
N LEU A 178 -35.36 -12.12 0.68
CA LEU A 178 -34.09 -12.84 0.88
C LEU A 178 -33.12 -12.60 -0.28
N ASP A 179 -33.61 -12.73 -1.50
CA ASP A 179 -32.84 -12.51 -2.73
C ASP A 179 -32.26 -11.08 -2.81
N ASP A 180 -33.09 -10.07 -2.52
CA ASP A 180 -32.68 -8.66 -2.48
C ASP A 180 -31.54 -8.43 -1.47
N LYS A 181 -31.61 -9.09 -0.29
CA LYS A 181 -30.56 -8.98 0.73
C LYS A 181 -29.27 -9.68 0.32
N ILE A 182 -29.35 -10.86 -0.30
CA ILE A 182 -28.18 -11.57 -0.83
C ILE A 182 -27.52 -10.74 -1.94
N SER A 183 -28.31 -10.22 -2.88
CA SER A 183 -27.84 -9.35 -3.96
C SER A 183 -27.16 -8.08 -3.43
N ALA A 184 -27.73 -7.47 -2.38
CA ALA A 184 -27.11 -6.31 -1.73
C ALA A 184 -25.77 -6.66 -1.05
N ILE A 185 -25.66 -7.84 -0.42
CA ILE A 185 -24.40 -8.32 0.18
C ILE A 185 -23.35 -8.57 -0.89
N GLN A 186 -23.72 -9.23 -2.00
CA GLN A 186 -22.82 -9.48 -3.12
C GLN A 186 -22.29 -8.16 -3.72
N SER A 187 -23.17 -7.19 -3.93
CA SER A 187 -22.79 -5.86 -4.43
C SER A 187 -21.79 -5.16 -3.51
N LYS A 188 -22.00 -5.22 -2.18
CA LYS A 188 -21.06 -4.68 -1.18
C LYS A 188 -19.71 -5.40 -1.23
N PHE A 189 -19.72 -6.72 -1.35
CA PHE A 189 -18.49 -7.52 -1.44
C PHE A 189 -17.68 -7.15 -2.70
N SER A 190 -18.34 -7.00 -3.85
CA SER A 190 -17.69 -6.53 -5.08
C SER A 190 -17.09 -5.13 -4.94
N ALA A 191 -17.80 -4.20 -4.28
CA ALA A 191 -17.28 -2.86 -4.01
C ALA A 191 -16.06 -2.89 -3.09
N TYR A 192 -16.08 -3.68 -2.01
CA TYR A 192 -14.93 -3.86 -1.12
C TYR A 192 -13.74 -4.47 -1.85
N ASN A 193 -13.96 -5.49 -2.68
CA ASN A 193 -12.91 -6.10 -3.49
C ASN A 193 -12.27 -5.10 -4.46
N SER A 194 -13.07 -4.25 -5.10
CA SER A 194 -12.57 -3.15 -5.94
C SER A 194 -11.71 -2.18 -5.13
N ASN A 195 -12.16 -1.77 -3.95
CA ASN A 195 -11.41 -0.87 -3.08
C ASN A 195 -10.11 -1.49 -2.59
N PHE A 196 -10.10 -2.77 -2.18
CA PHE A 196 -8.88 -3.46 -1.79
C PHE A 196 -7.89 -3.60 -2.94
N LYS A 197 -8.35 -3.85 -4.18
CA LYS A 197 -7.47 -3.81 -5.37
C LYS A 197 -6.85 -2.43 -5.59
N LYS A 198 -7.64 -1.36 -5.43
CA LYS A 198 -7.13 0.01 -5.51
C LYS A 198 -6.08 0.29 -4.43
N ILE A 199 -6.36 -0.06 -3.16
CA ILE A 199 -5.41 0.10 -2.07
C ILE A 199 -4.13 -0.68 -2.35
N ALA A 200 -4.24 -1.94 -2.78
CA ALA A 200 -3.09 -2.77 -3.14
C ALA A 200 -2.22 -2.07 -4.20
N SER A 201 -2.84 -1.52 -5.25
CA SER A 201 -2.10 -0.78 -6.28
C SER A 201 -1.42 0.49 -5.76
N LEU A 202 -2.07 1.23 -4.86
CA LEU A 202 -1.53 2.47 -4.29
C LEU A 202 -0.33 2.20 -3.36
N VAL A 203 -0.32 1.06 -2.67
CA VAL A 203 0.75 0.68 -1.75
C VAL A 203 1.78 -0.26 -2.37
N GLY A 204 1.68 -0.54 -3.66
CA GLY A 204 2.58 -1.46 -4.38
C GLY A 204 2.48 -2.92 -3.93
N ALA A 205 1.38 -3.32 -3.30
CA ALA A 205 1.14 -4.71 -2.92
C ALA A 205 0.69 -5.55 -4.14
N PRO A 206 0.95 -6.88 -4.15
CA PRO A 206 0.41 -7.78 -5.17
C PRO A 206 -1.12 -7.69 -5.25
N SER A 207 -1.67 -7.85 -6.47
CA SER A 207 -3.13 -7.87 -6.64
C SER A 207 -3.74 -8.98 -5.79
N PRO A 208 -4.70 -8.66 -4.91
CA PRO A 208 -5.31 -9.65 -4.03
C PRO A 208 -6.14 -10.68 -4.83
N THR A 209 -6.07 -11.93 -4.38
CA THR A 209 -7.02 -12.98 -4.73
C THR A 209 -8.10 -13.05 -3.64
N PHE A 210 -9.36 -13.13 -4.06
CA PHE A 210 -10.52 -13.13 -3.15
C PHE A 210 -11.26 -14.48 -3.16
N SER A 211 -10.54 -15.57 -3.37
CA SER A 211 -11.08 -16.92 -3.14
C SER A 211 -11.34 -17.12 -1.64
N ASP A 212 -12.32 -17.95 -1.27
CA ASP A 212 -12.72 -18.11 0.14
C ASP A 212 -11.58 -18.53 1.07
N SER A 213 -10.65 -19.36 0.58
CA SER A 213 -9.49 -19.83 1.34
C SER A 213 -8.36 -18.80 1.48
N GLU A 214 -8.22 -17.89 0.53
CA GLU A 214 -7.10 -16.93 0.47
C GLU A 214 -7.51 -15.50 0.85
N TYR A 215 -8.81 -15.21 0.94
CA TYR A 215 -9.31 -13.85 1.20
C TYR A 215 -8.63 -13.20 2.41
N LYS A 216 -8.57 -13.92 3.54
CA LYS A 216 -7.95 -13.41 4.77
C LYS A 216 -6.45 -13.14 4.61
N SER A 217 -5.72 -14.02 3.93
CA SER A 217 -4.27 -13.88 3.75
C SER A 217 -3.93 -12.77 2.75
N SER A 218 -4.71 -12.62 1.67
CA SER A 218 -4.59 -11.52 0.70
C SER A 218 -4.81 -10.15 1.36
N ILE A 219 -5.84 -10.00 2.20
CA ILE A 219 -6.09 -8.76 2.95
C ILE A 219 -4.97 -8.47 3.95
N ALA A 220 -4.46 -9.50 4.65
CA ALA A 220 -3.36 -9.34 5.59
C ALA A 220 -2.09 -8.81 4.91
N LYS A 221 -1.75 -9.29 3.71
CA LYS A 221 -0.61 -8.80 2.91
C LYS A 221 -0.78 -7.31 2.57
N ILE A 222 -1.96 -6.89 2.14
CA ILE A 222 -2.25 -5.46 1.87
C ILE A 222 -2.07 -4.64 3.13
N ALA A 223 -2.61 -5.10 4.28
CA ALA A 223 -2.47 -4.39 5.55
C ALA A 223 -0.99 -4.25 5.98
N SER A 224 -0.17 -5.28 5.76
CA SER A 224 1.28 -5.22 5.99
C SER A 224 1.95 -4.18 5.08
N SER A 225 1.66 -4.17 3.78
CA SER A 225 2.20 -3.18 2.85
C SER A 225 1.79 -1.75 3.21
N VAL A 226 0.53 -1.53 3.63
CA VAL A 226 0.06 -0.23 4.12
C VAL A 226 0.86 0.22 5.35
N SER A 227 1.12 -0.70 6.28
CA SER A 227 1.89 -0.42 7.52
C SER A 227 3.34 -0.07 7.20
N SER A 228 3.97 -0.78 6.26
CA SER A 228 5.33 -0.49 5.78
C SER A 228 5.40 0.90 5.14
N MET A 229 4.49 1.21 4.21
CA MET A 229 4.45 2.50 3.54
C MET A 229 4.24 3.66 4.53
N LYS A 230 3.42 3.46 5.58
CA LYS A 230 3.25 4.44 6.65
C LYS A 230 4.56 4.69 7.43
N SER A 231 5.32 3.63 7.70
CA SER A 231 6.59 3.71 8.42
C SER A 231 7.67 4.43 7.60
N GLU A 232 7.72 4.15 6.29
CA GLU A 232 8.58 4.85 5.33
C GLU A 232 8.24 6.34 5.26
N TYR A 233 6.95 6.69 5.15
CA TYR A 233 6.49 8.07 5.17
C TYR A 233 6.92 8.83 6.43
N ASP A 234 6.73 8.23 7.61
CA ASP A 234 7.13 8.86 8.88
C ASP A 234 8.65 9.02 8.98
N SER A 235 9.42 8.09 8.41
CA SER A 235 10.88 8.16 8.34
C SER A 235 11.34 9.28 7.40
N ALA A 236 10.75 9.38 6.20
CA ALA A 236 11.02 10.44 5.25
C ALA A 236 10.67 11.82 5.82
N LYS A 237 9.55 11.93 6.56
CA LYS A 237 9.18 13.17 7.26
C LYS A 237 10.22 13.61 8.28
N LYS A 238 10.73 12.70 9.12
CA LYS A 238 11.81 12.99 10.09
C LYS A 238 13.11 13.42 9.40
N GLN A 239 13.46 12.78 8.29
CA GLN A 239 14.63 13.15 7.49
C GLN A 239 14.49 14.55 6.89
N LEU A 240 13.29 14.92 6.43
CA LEU A 240 13.00 16.25 5.92
C LEU A 240 13.14 17.32 7.02
N GLU A 241 12.59 17.08 8.21
CA GLU A 241 12.74 17.98 9.37
C GLU A 241 14.21 18.16 9.77
N THR A 242 14.98 17.07 9.76
CA THR A 242 16.43 17.09 10.04
C THR A 242 17.19 17.90 8.98
N THR A 243 16.87 17.69 7.71
CA THR A 243 17.47 18.42 6.58
C THR A 243 17.16 19.90 6.66
N ASN A 244 15.90 20.27 6.92
CA ASN A 244 15.50 21.66 7.10
C ASN A 244 16.25 22.33 8.26
N SER A 245 16.44 21.63 9.38
CA SER A 245 17.23 22.12 10.51
C SER A 245 18.70 22.34 10.12
N ARG A 246 19.28 21.46 9.31
CA ARG A 246 20.65 21.60 8.80
C ARG A 246 20.78 22.77 7.83
N ILE A 247 19.81 22.96 6.94
CA ILE A 247 19.74 24.12 6.03
C ILE A 247 19.69 25.42 6.83
N ALA A 248 18.85 25.50 7.87
CA ALA A 248 18.77 26.68 8.74
C ALA A 248 20.12 27.00 9.41
N LYS A 249 20.81 25.97 9.95
CA LYS A 249 22.15 26.13 10.52
C LYS A 249 23.17 26.65 9.51
N LEU A 250 23.22 26.05 8.31
CA LEU A 250 24.12 26.48 7.24
C LEU A 250 23.85 27.92 6.82
N LYS A 251 22.57 28.32 6.73
CA LYS A 251 22.19 29.70 6.41
C LYS A 251 22.70 30.70 7.46
N ASN A 252 22.59 30.35 8.75
CA ASN A 252 23.14 31.17 9.83
C ASN A 252 24.67 31.29 9.73
N THR A 253 25.37 30.17 9.50
CA THR A 253 26.83 30.18 9.30
C THR A 253 27.24 31.04 8.10
N ILE A 254 26.51 30.98 6.98
CA ILE A 254 26.76 31.84 5.82
C ILE A 254 26.60 33.32 6.21
N THR A 255 25.51 33.67 6.89
CA THR A 255 25.25 35.05 7.35
C THR A 255 26.38 35.55 8.27
N GLU A 256 26.85 34.71 9.20
CA GLU A 256 27.99 35.01 10.07
C GLU A 256 29.29 35.24 9.27
N LYS A 257 29.56 34.36 8.29
CA LYS A 257 30.74 34.46 7.42
C LYS A 257 30.71 35.70 6.54
N ASP A 258 29.55 36.05 5.97
CA ASP A 258 29.37 37.28 5.20
C ASP A 258 29.60 38.52 6.08
N GLY A 259 29.15 38.50 7.33
CA GLY A 259 29.45 39.54 8.32
C GLY A 259 30.96 39.66 8.60
N GLN A 260 31.65 38.54 8.76
CA GLN A 260 33.11 38.51 8.93
C GLN A 260 33.84 39.08 7.71
N ILE A 261 33.45 38.67 6.50
CA ILE A 261 34.03 39.17 5.23
C ILE A 261 33.83 40.69 5.11
N SER A 262 32.63 41.18 5.41
CA SER A 262 32.34 42.62 5.39
C SER A 262 33.21 43.42 6.36
N SER A 263 33.42 42.90 7.58
CA SER A 263 34.32 43.50 8.58
C SER A 263 35.78 43.53 8.11
N LEU A 264 36.27 42.41 7.57
CA LEU A 264 37.63 42.30 7.03
C LEU A 264 37.85 43.28 5.86
N ASN A 265 36.89 43.40 4.94
CA ASN A 265 36.98 44.34 3.81
C ASN A 265 37.06 45.81 4.28
N LYS A 266 36.31 46.19 5.33
CA LYS A 266 36.43 47.52 5.95
C LYS A 266 37.82 47.75 6.54
N SER A 267 38.35 46.76 7.27
CA SER A 267 39.70 46.83 7.84
C SER A 267 40.76 46.97 6.75
N LEU A 268 40.65 46.20 5.67
CA LEU A 268 41.53 46.28 4.50
C LEU A 268 41.53 47.69 3.90
N THR A 269 40.33 48.26 3.67
CA THR A 269 40.17 49.62 3.12
C THR A 269 40.85 50.67 4.01
N VAL A 270 40.75 50.53 5.34
CA VAL A 270 41.43 51.44 6.28
C VAL A 270 42.95 51.31 6.16
N LYS A 271 43.47 50.08 6.08
CA LYS A 271 44.90 49.84 5.90
C LYS A 271 45.42 50.37 4.57
N GLU A 272 44.67 50.20 3.48
CA GLU A 272 45.00 50.77 2.17
C GLU A 272 45.10 52.29 2.21
N LYS A 273 44.13 52.98 2.83
CA LYS A 273 44.18 54.43 3.01
C LYS A 273 45.39 54.88 3.83
N GLU A 274 45.74 54.15 4.88
CA GLU A 274 46.93 54.47 5.68
C GLU A 274 48.22 54.25 4.88
N ILE A 275 48.29 53.20 4.06
CA ILE A 275 49.39 52.99 3.11
C ILE A 275 49.49 54.15 2.13
N ASP A 276 48.38 54.58 1.52
CA ASP A 276 48.36 55.71 0.60
C ASP A 276 48.78 57.02 1.27
N ARG A 277 48.33 57.26 2.50
CA ARG A 277 48.75 58.42 3.31
C ARG A 277 50.25 58.40 3.56
N LEU A 278 50.79 57.28 4.01
CA LEU A 278 52.22 57.11 4.25
C LEU A 278 53.02 57.28 2.96
N ALA A 279 52.54 56.75 1.84
CA ALA A 279 53.14 56.93 0.52
C ALA A 279 53.19 58.42 0.12
N GLY A 280 52.09 59.15 0.31
CA GLY A 280 52.01 60.59 0.05
C GLY A 280 52.95 61.42 0.91
N ILE A 281 53.15 61.05 2.19
CA ILE A 281 54.12 61.71 3.08
C ILE A 281 55.56 61.51 2.57
N ILE A 282 55.89 60.32 2.08
CA ILE A 282 57.24 60.00 1.61
C ILE A 282 57.54 60.65 0.25
N HIS A 283 56.59 60.65 -0.68
CA HIS A 283 56.84 61.05 -2.07
C HIS A 283 56.27 62.42 -2.48
N GLY A 284 55.51 63.08 -1.61
CA GLY A 284 54.72 64.26 -1.99
C GLY A 284 53.49 63.87 -2.83
N SER A 285 52.54 64.80 -2.92
CA SER A 285 51.17 64.63 -3.45
C SER A 285 51.01 64.06 -4.89
N LYS A 286 52.09 63.66 -5.57
CA LYS A 286 52.07 63.11 -6.94
C LYS A 286 52.55 61.65 -7.03
N GLY A 287 52.85 60.97 -5.92
CA GLY A 287 53.31 59.57 -5.92
C GLY A 287 52.37 58.64 -5.16
N GLY A 288 51.46 57.95 -5.87
CA GLY A 288 50.63 56.90 -5.28
C GLY A 288 51.40 55.65 -4.87
N ALA A 289 50.76 54.75 -4.11
CA ALA A 289 51.34 53.54 -3.51
C ALA A 289 52.19 52.66 -4.46
N LYS A 290 51.89 52.68 -5.76
CA LYS A 290 52.60 51.92 -6.80
C LYS A 290 54.11 52.21 -6.89
N LYS A 291 54.59 53.35 -6.37
CA LYS A 291 56.01 53.76 -6.43
C LYS A 291 56.85 53.33 -5.22
N LEU A 292 56.25 52.92 -4.09
CA LEU A 292 57.00 52.48 -2.90
C LEU A 292 57.69 51.13 -3.10
N ALA A 293 57.09 50.24 -3.90
CA ALA A 293 57.54 48.86 -4.07
C ALA A 293 58.95 48.72 -4.69
N GLY A 294 59.58 49.80 -5.15
CA GLY A 294 60.90 49.78 -5.81
C GLY A 294 62.04 50.57 -5.14
N LEU A 295 61.85 51.18 -3.97
CA LEU A 295 62.90 52.00 -3.33
C LEU A 295 63.78 51.21 -2.36
N LYS A 296 65.08 51.10 -2.68
CA LYS A 296 66.11 50.50 -1.81
C LYS A 296 66.89 51.58 -1.07
N LEU A 297 66.83 51.57 0.27
CA LEU A 297 67.65 52.43 1.14
C LEU A 297 69.13 52.05 1.01
N TRP A 298 70.03 53.04 0.85
CA TRP A 298 71.48 52.79 0.80
C TRP A 298 71.96 52.31 2.17
N GLN A 299 72.72 51.23 2.18
CA GLN A 299 73.29 50.66 3.41
C GLN A 299 74.69 51.26 3.69
N THR A 300 75.13 51.22 4.94
CA THR A 300 76.49 51.63 5.34
C THR A 300 77.55 50.86 4.54
N GLY A 301 78.44 51.60 3.86
CA GLY A 301 79.49 51.05 3.00
C GLY A 301 78.99 50.42 1.71
N SER A 302 77.73 50.64 1.32
CA SER A 302 77.18 50.18 0.05
C SER A 302 77.87 50.82 -1.16
N PRO A 303 77.89 50.16 -2.34
CA PRO A 303 78.44 50.72 -3.57
C PRO A 303 77.83 52.09 -3.92
N GLU A 304 76.54 52.27 -3.69
CA GLU A 304 75.83 53.52 -3.91
C GLU A 304 76.33 54.64 -2.99
N SER A 305 76.51 54.34 -1.70
CA SER A 305 77.07 55.33 -0.76
C SER A 305 78.51 55.72 -1.09
N ARG A 306 79.34 54.78 -1.55
CA ARG A 306 80.73 55.04 -1.94
C ARG A 306 80.85 55.84 -3.24
N ARG A 307 79.96 55.61 -4.21
CA ARG A 307 79.89 56.42 -5.44
C ARG A 307 79.57 57.88 -5.17
N ALA A 308 78.80 58.16 -4.12
CA ALA A 308 78.43 59.52 -3.74
C ALA A 308 79.54 60.25 -2.95
N VAL A 309 80.71 59.63 -2.71
CA VAL A 309 81.83 60.27 -2.01
C VAL A 309 82.57 61.20 -2.94
N GLN A 310 82.61 62.48 -2.58
CA GLN A 310 83.44 63.50 -3.21
C GLN A 310 84.08 64.35 -2.11
N GLY A 311 85.38 64.59 -2.23
CA GLY A 311 86.13 65.50 -1.37
C GLY A 311 87.15 66.29 -2.16
N LYS A 312 87.99 67.09 -1.48
CA LYS A 312 89.02 67.95 -2.07
C LYS A 312 90.38 67.70 -1.45
N VAL A 313 91.42 67.88 -2.27
CA VAL A 313 92.81 67.98 -1.80
C VAL A 313 92.97 69.32 -1.08
N ILE A 314 93.36 69.29 0.19
CA ILE A 314 93.54 70.49 1.02
C ILE A 314 95.01 70.86 1.23
N GLU A 315 95.93 69.90 1.09
CA GLU A 315 97.37 70.14 1.23
C GLU A 315 98.16 69.21 0.32
N VAL A 316 99.26 69.72 -0.26
CA VAL A 316 100.23 68.94 -1.04
C VAL A 316 101.61 69.22 -0.47
N ASN A 317 102.29 68.18 0.01
CA ASN A 317 103.63 68.29 0.56
C ASN A 317 104.64 67.60 -0.36
N ASP A 318 105.30 68.39 -1.21
CA ASP A 318 106.28 67.89 -2.19
C ASP A 318 107.56 67.35 -1.53
N ARG A 319 107.91 67.82 -0.32
CA ARG A 319 109.14 67.42 0.40
C ARG A 319 109.06 65.98 0.91
N TYR A 320 107.89 65.56 1.37
CA TYR A 320 107.66 64.24 1.96
C TYR A 320 106.75 63.33 1.12
N GLY A 321 106.28 63.81 -0.04
CA GLY A 321 105.54 63.03 -1.03
C GLY A 321 104.14 62.58 -0.58
N PHE A 322 103.46 63.36 0.26
CA PHE A 322 102.09 63.09 0.69
C PHE A 322 101.16 64.25 0.38
N ILE A 323 99.87 63.94 0.31
CA ILE A 323 98.79 64.93 0.19
C ILE A 323 97.76 64.69 1.29
N VAL A 324 96.99 65.71 1.61
CA VAL A 324 95.88 65.63 2.57
C VAL A 324 94.58 65.91 1.83
N VAL A 325 93.55 65.09 2.08
CA VAL A 325 92.19 65.24 1.54
C VAL A 325 91.19 65.42 2.68
N ASP A 326 90.12 66.17 2.44
CA ASP A 326 89.04 66.46 3.41
C ASP A 326 88.02 65.31 3.60
N LEU A 327 88.45 64.09 3.31
CA LEU A 327 87.67 62.88 3.49
C LEU A 327 88.19 62.10 4.68
N GLY A 328 87.32 61.67 5.59
CA GLY A 328 87.71 60.96 6.82
C GLY A 328 86.66 59.94 7.28
N ARG A 329 86.87 59.34 8.45
CA ARG A 329 85.97 58.32 9.03
C ARG A 329 84.56 58.85 9.30
N LYS A 330 84.40 60.15 9.52
CA LYS A 330 83.11 60.81 9.79
C LYS A 330 82.45 61.36 8.53
N THR A 331 83.04 61.19 7.35
CA THR A 331 82.38 61.59 6.10
C THR A 331 81.02 60.91 6.00
N ARG A 332 79.99 61.69 5.66
CA ARG A 332 78.62 61.22 5.43
C ARG A 332 78.18 61.67 4.05
N VAL A 333 77.58 60.75 3.29
CA VAL A 333 76.99 61.05 1.99
C VAL A 333 75.47 61.15 2.12
N LYS A 334 74.86 62.05 1.36
CA LYS A 334 73.43 62.35 1.43
C LYS A 334 72.68 61.54 0.38
N GLN A 335 71.83 60.60 0.80
CA GLN A 335 70.82 59.98 -0.05
C GLN A 335 69.53 60.81 0.02
N HIS A 336 69.14 61.40 -1.10
CA HIS A 336 67.85 62.11 -1.20
C HIS A 336 66.72 61.10 -1.44
N ILE A 337 65.78 61.01 -0.50
CA ILE A 337 64.55 60.19 -0.61
C ILE A 337 63.36 61.14 -0.50
N GLY A 338 62.88 61.61 -1.66
CA GLY A 338 61.89 62.68 -1.71
C GLY A 338 62.42 63.94 -1.00
N LYS A 339 61.67 64.42 0.01
CA LYS A 339 62.05 65.60 0.82
C LYS A 339 62.93 65.27 2.03
N LYS A 340 63.17 63.99 2.33
CA LYS A 340 64.01 63.57 3.45
C LYS A 340 65.42 63.24 2.96
N VAL A 341 66.41 63.61 3.76
CA VAL A 341 67.81 63.27 3.52
C VAL A 341 68.21 62.18 4.49
N ASN A 342 68.68 61.05 3.96
CA ASN A 342 69.31 60.00 4.75
C ASN A 342 70.83 60.16 4.66
N ASN A 343 71.51 60.29 5.81
CA ASN A 343 72.96 60.42 5.87
C ASN A 343 73.58 59.04 6.05
N VAL A 344 74.32 58.59 5.04
CA VAL A 344 74.89 57.23 4.99
C VAL A 344 76.41 57.31 5.15
N ASP A 345 76.96 56.38 5.92
CA ASP A 345 78.41 56.23 6.08
C ASP A 345 78.98 55.41 4.91
N PRO A 346 79.86 55.98 4.06
CA PRO A 346 80.48 55.25 2.95
C PRO A 346 81.62 54.31 3.40
N VAL A 347 82.06 54.41 4.65
CA VAL A 347 83.14 53.63 5.27
C VAL A 347 84.48 53.82 4.56
N ILE A 348 85.10 54.99 4.76
CA ILE A 348 86.43 55.30 4.23
C ILE A 348 87.49 54.63 5.12
N GLN A 349 88.33 53.79 4.54
CA GLN A 349 89.31 52.96 5.25
C GLN A 349 90.75 53.30 4.86
N ASN A 350 91.69 52.94 5.74
CA ASN A 350 93.11 52.97 5.39
C ASN A 350 93.37 52.07 4.16
N ASN A 351 94.36 52.45 3.35
CA ASN A 351 94.75 51.81 2.10
C ASN A 351 93.73 51.92 0.95
N ALA A 352 92.63 52.65 1.12
CA ALA A 352 91.67 52.89 0.05
C ALA A 352 92.31 53.72 -1.09
N ALA A 353 92.12 53.27 -2.33
CA ALA A 353 92.57 54.00 -3.50
C ALA A 353 91.45 54.92 -4.00
N MET A 354 91.78 56.14 -4.40
CA MET A 354 90.84 57.13 -4.93
C MET A 354 91.41 57.77 -6.20
N ILE A 355 90.52 58.32 -7.03
CA ILE A 355 90.88 59.12 -8.21
C ILE A 355 90.88 60.59 -7.82
N VAL A 356 91.87 61.32 -8.32
CA VAL A 356 91.96 62.78 -8.26
C VAL A 356 91.64 63.34 -9.64
N ALA A 357 90.68 64.24 -9.70
CA ALA A 357 90.29 64.95 -10.92
C ALA A 357 90.25 66.45 -10.67
N ARG A 358 90.58 67.24 -11.69
CA ARG A 358 90.45 68.70 -11.67
C ARG A 358 89.19 69.09 -12.41
N SER A 359 88.49 70.11 -11.91
CA SER A 359 87.31 70.68 -12.59
C SER A 359 86.19 69.66 -12.85
N LEU A 360 86.01 68.68 -11.95
CA LEU A 360 85.04 67.58 -12.12
C LEU A 360 83.59 68.07 -12.34
N ASP A 361 83.23 69.21 -11.74
CA ASP A 361 81.86 69.73 -11.75
C ASP A 361 81.55 70.66 -12.94
N SER A 362 82.54 71.01 -13.78
CA SER A 362 82.40 72.04 -14.83
C SER A 362 82.42 71.51 -16.27
N GLY A 363 82.15 70.22 -16.50
CA GLY A 363 82.11 69.61 -17.83
C GLY A 363 83.48 69.32 -18.46
N ASP A 364 84.48 70.16 -18.15
CA ASP A 364 85.89 70.02 -18.55
C ASP A 364 86.72 69.24 -17.52
N GLY A 365 86.14 68.17 -16.97
CA GLY A 365 86.76 67.36 -15.92
C GLY A 365 87.99 66.60 -16.43
N GLU A 366 89.16 66.85 -15.85
CA GLU A 366 90.40 66.21 -16.25
C GLU A 366 90.91 65.25 -15.17
N PHE A 367 91.41 64.08 -15.58
CA PHE A 367 92.07 63.13 -14.69
C PHE A 367 93.48 63.62 -14.32
N VAL A 368 93.74 63.77 -13.01
CA VAL A 368 95.03 64.28 -12.50
C VAL A 368 95.91 63.13 -12.01
N GLY A 369 95.34 62.16 -11.30
CA GLY A 369 96.06 60.95 -10.88
C GLY A 369 95.29 60.04 -9.94
N LYS A 370 95.95 58.97 -9.46
CA LYS A 370 95.40 58.09 -8.42
C LYS A 370 96.17 58.27 -7.12
N ILE A 371 95.45 58.24 -6.01
CA ILE A 371 96.01 58.36 -4.67
C ILE A 371 95.64 57.14 -3.84
N LYS A 372 96.46 56.82 -2.85
CA LYS A 372 96.18 55.78 -1.86
C LYS A 372 96.22 56.37 -0.46
N LEU A 373 95.09 56.33 0.23
CA LEU A 373 94.98 56.76 1.62
C LEU A 373 95.84 55.83 2.47
N PHE A 374 96.72 56.33 3.32
CA PHE A 374 97.47 55.46 4.25
C PHE A 374 97.15 55.76 5.72
N LYS A 375 96.59 56.95 6.00
CA LYS A 375 96.11 57.30 7.34
C LYS A 375 94.81 58.11 7.25
N VAL A 376 93.71 57.51 7.66
CA VAL A 376 92.37 58.13 7.67
C VAL A 376 92.04 58.60 9.09
N HIS A 377 91.99 59.92 9.27
CA HIS A 377 91.51 60.58 10.48
C HIS A 377 89.99 60.80 10.42
N ASN A 378 89.41 61.44 11.45
CA ASN A 378 87.96 61.65 11.51
C ASN A 378 87.45 62.53 10.36
N ASP A 379 88.13 63.64 10.09
CA ASP A 379 87.64 64.68 9.17
C ASP A 379 88.58 64.90 7.96
N CYS A 380 89.72 64.21 7.92
CA CYS A 380 90.66 64.26 6.79
C CYS A 380 91.44 62.94 6.66
N SER A 381 92.11 62.75 5.53
CA SER A 381 92.97 61.60 5.28
C SER A 381 94.27 62.03 4.63
N ILE A 382 95.35 61.35 5.00
CA ILE A 382 96.66 61.51 4.39
C ILE A 382 96.84 60.41 3.34
N ALA A 383 97.21 60.81 2.14
CA ALA A 383 97.34 59.95 0.98
C ALA A 383 98.72 60.09 0.32
N LYS A 384 99.16 59.03 -0.35
CA LYS A 384 100.31 59.07 -1.25
C LYS A 384 99.81 59.03 -2.69
N VAL A 385 100.45 59.81 -3.55
CA VAL A 385 100.21 59.72 -5.01
C VAL A 385 100.80 58.41 -5.50
N ILE A 386 100.04 57.63 -6.28
CA ILE A 386 100.50 56.35 -6.81
C ILE A 386 101.44 56.65 -8.01
N PRO A 387 102.72 56.24 -7.98
CA PRO A 387 103.66 56.50 -9.06
C PRO A 387 103.18 55.91 -10.40
N GLY A 388 103.36 56.63 -11.51
CA GLY A 388 102.94 56.19 -12.85
C GLY A 388 101.44 56.33 -13.15
N SER A 389 100.66 56.93 -12.24
CA SER A 389 99.22 57.13 -12.41
C SER A 389 98.81 58.59 -12.67
N THR A 390 99.76 59.52 -12.65
CA THR A 390 99.52 60.92 -13.03
C THR A 390 99.63 61.04 -14.55
N GLY A 391 98.72 61.77 -15.21
CA GLY A 391 99.07 62.39 -16.49
C GLY A 391 100.29 63.30 -16.29
N ASP A 392 100.80 64.03 -17.28
CA ASP A 392 101.98 64.92 -17.13
C ASP A 392 101.81 66.09 -16.09
N ARG A 393 100.86 66.00 -15.15
CA ARG A 393 100.40 67.03 -14.22
C ARG A 393 100.48 66.55 -12.77
N ARG A 394 101.00 67.41 -11.89
CA ARG A 394 101.02 67.18 -10.44
C ARG A 394 99.67 67.54 -9.79
N VAL A 395 99.33 66.80 -8.72
CA VAL A 395 98.17 67.07 -7.85
C VAL A 395 98.30 68.45 -7.21
N LYS A 396 97.22 69.22 -7.14
CA LYS A 396 97.16 70.55 -6.52
C LYS A 396 96.08 70.62 -5.46
N VAL A 397 96.25 71.57 -4.54
CA VAL A 397 95.18 71.95 -3.60
C VAL A 397 93.95 72.40 -4.41
N GLY A 398 92.78 71.89 -4.03
CA GLY A 398 91.50 72.11 -4.68
C GLY A 398 91.05 71.01 -5.65
N ASP A 399 91.92 70.06 -6.02
CA ASP A 399 91.54 68.94 -6.88
C ASP A 399 90.52 68.01 -6.17
N THR A 400 89.52 67.51 -6.90
CA THR A 400 88.43 66.68 -6.37
C THR A 400 88.85 65.21 -6.27
N VAL A 401 88.48 64.55 -5.19
CA VAL A 401 88.82 63.15 -4.89
C VAL A 401 87.56 62.32 -4.72
N TYR A 402 87.47 61.19 -5.43
CA TYR A 402 86.31 60.29 -5.38
C TYR A 402 86.70 58.83 -5.66
N PHE A 403 85.80 57.89 -5.37
CA PHE A 403 85.99 56.47 -5.69
C PHE A 403 85.54 56.13 -7.11
N SER A 404 86.38 55.45 -7.89
CA SER A 404 85.97 54.88 -9.17
C SER A 404 85.12 53.62 -9.00
N ASN A 405 84.33 53.26 -10.02
CA ASN A 405 83.54 52.01 -9.99
C ASN A 405 84.41 50.77 -9.74
N GLU A 406 85.63 50.74 -10.31
CA GLU A 406 86.60 49.66 -10.11
C GLU A 406 87.09 49.60 -8.66
N GLN A 407 87.42 50.75 -8.06
CA GLN A 407 87.87 50.83 -6.66
C GLN A 407 86.76 50.42 -5.69
N ILE A 408 85.52 50.81 -5.99
CA ILE A 408 84.36 50.40 -5.20
C ILE A 408 84.18 48.89 -5.27
N ALA A 409 84.32 48.28 -6.44
CA ALA A 409 84.27 46.82 -6.59
C ALA A 409 85.38 46.12 -5.78
N GLN A 410 86.62 46.63 -5.82
CA GLN A 410 87.75 46.10 -5.02
C GLN A 410 87.50 46.20 -3.52
N MET A 411 86.92 47.31 -3.04
CA MET A 411 86.55 47.48 -1.63
C MET A 411 85.32 46.65 -1.22
N MET A 412 84.61 46.05 -2.16
CA MET A 412 83.52 45.11 -1.91
C MET A 412 84.01 43.66 -1.91
N SER A 413 85.06 43.33 -2.68
CA SER A 413 85.69 42.01 -2.71
C SER A 413 86.70 41.77 -1.59
N SER A 414 87.13 42.83 -0.89
CA SER A 414 88.06 42.75 0.25
C SER A 414 87.35 42.64 1.61
N LYS A 415 86.08 42.22 1.61
CA LYS A 415 85.26 41.97 2.80
C LYS A 415 85.19 40.50 3.15
#